data_AF-A0A6P9CN94-F1
#
_entry.id   AF-A0A6P9CN94-F1
#
_cell.length_a   1.000
_cell.length_b   1.000
_cell.length_c   1.000
_cell.angle_alpha   90.00
_cell.angle_beta   90.00
_cell.angle_gamma   90.00
#
_symmetry.space_group_name_H-M   'P 1'
#
loop_
_entity.id
_entity.type
_entity.pdbx_description
1 polymer ?
#
loop_
_entity_poly.entity_id
_entity_poly.type
_entity_poly.pdbx_seq_one_letter_code
_entity_poly.pdbx_strand_id
1 'polypeptide(L)'
;MKKLLLLLWAVDVLCLIYDDEEDTCTRVCGSRPLAMSHGMLRIVGGVDSLPGTWPWAVSFQFPTRQGFRHFCAGSLINSRWVISTAQCFLIQKYLKVEYFRIQIGATQRSKPGPDAQNRVIKRLVDHKRYDQGNHLNNIALVELDKPVICNDYVQPACLPEEDLVIDLLTHCYICGWGITIMRKKAPYSDIMQEAEVSLVSRDTCNSSEQYATLIREEHLCAISEDPTKGSCRGDGGGPLMCRESHTERYWLIGLNSWGTGCSSGRVPGVFTSTQFFLTWIKDIMANPPASGLSPPFRPTTPRTPTPPPPSRFTGAYYLNPIYKKVNGRLVGYFPAANTYSLPTRQWGVKLTTRPRYTGPPKKFTPFTFFPMTPQWATPTTAFLGWGMGPSIIYRMPRKRFTAAPYTTQFRWPRPHYWNRPKL
;
A
#
# COMPACT_ATOMS: atom_id res chain seq x y z
N MET A 1 49.11 -2.53 -31.79
CA MET A 1 48.57 -1.34 -31.08
C MET A 1 47.39 -0.68 -31.81
N LYS A 2 47.55 0.00 -32.96
CA LYS A 2 46.44 0.75 -33.62
C LYS A 2 45.12 -0.04 -33.83
N LYS A 3 45.18 -1.30 -34.27
CA LYS A 3 43.98 -2.17 -34.43
C LYS A 3 43.24 -2.48 -33.11
N LEU A 4 43.95 -2.54 -31.99
CA LEU A 4 43.35 -2.78 -30.66
C LEU A 4 42.62 -1.53 -30.15
N LEU A 5 43.19 -0.35 -30.40
CA LEU A 5 42.57 0.93 -30.04
C LEU A 5 41.26 1.17 -30.81
N LEU A 6 41.22 0.81 -32.10
CA LEU A 6 40.02 0.84 -32.93
C LEU A 6 38.93 -0.15 -32.47
N LEU A 7 39.31 -1.34 -32.01
CA LEU A 7 38.37 -2.30 -31.44
C LEU A 7 37.80 -1.84 -30.10
N LEU A 8 38.62 -1.22 -29.23
CA LEU A 8 38.15 -0.63 -27.98
C LEU A 8 37.17 0.52 -28.25
N TRP A 9 37.53 1.47 -29.13
CA TRP A 9 36.63 2.54 -29.55
C TRP A 9 35.35 2.01 -30.21
N ALA A 10 35.41 0.95 -31.00
CA ALA A 10 34.21 0.35 -31.58
C ALA A 10 33.32 -0.29 -30.51
N VAL A 11 33.89 -0.93 -29.48
CA VAL A 11 33.13 -1.50 -28.36
C VAL A 11 32.54 -0.41 -27.46
N ASP A 12 33.29 0.65 -27.15
CA ASP A 12 32.79 1.80 -26.38
C ASP A 12 31.65 2.51 -27.14
N VAL A 13 31.82 2.75 -28.44
CA VAL A 13 30.75 3.31 -29.28
C VAL A 13 29.56 2.37 -29.36
N LEU A 14 29.73 1.05 -29.57
CA LEU A 14 28.62 0.09 -29.57
C LEU A 14 27.90 0.01 -28.21
N CYS A 15 28.60 0.14 -27.09
CA CYS A 15 27.99 0.20 -25.76
C CYS A 15 27.16 1.48 -25.57
N LEU A 16 27.61 2.62 -26.11
CA LEU A 16 26.86 3.88 -26.06
C LEU A 16 25.59 3.89 -26.94
N ILE A 17 25.41 2.93 -27.85
CA ILE A 17 24.16 2.76 -28.63
C ILE A 17 23.25 1.64 -28.08
N TYR A 18 23.62 0.97 -26.98
CA TYR A 18 22.90 -0.20 -26.46
C TYR A 18 22.09 0.03 -25.19
N ASP A 19 22.10 1.24 -24.62
CA ASP A 19 21.37 1.60 -23.39
C ASP A 19 20.19 2.57 -23.63
N ASP A 20 19.89 2.89 -24.90
CA ASP A 20 18.67 3.60 -25.30
C ASP A 20 17.53 2.59 -25.48
N GLU A 21 17.13 1.94 -24.37
CA GLU A 21 15.82 1.28 -24.28
C GLU A 21 14.75 2.36 -24.48
N GLU A 22 14.32 2.54 -25.73
CA GLU A 22 13.31 3.52 -26.17
C GLU A 22 12.19 3.64 -25.13
N ASP A 23 12.08 4.82 -24.48
CA ASP A 23 11.09 5.01 -23.41
C ASP A 23 9.68 5.09 -24.01
N THR A 24 9.10 3.93 -24.23
CA THR A 24 7.71 3.74 -24.69
C THR A 24 6.67 4.40 -23.77
N CYS A 25 7.05 4.80 -22.56
CA CYS A 25 6.22 5.56 -21.63
C CYS A 25 6.35 7.08 -21.81
N THR A 26 6.93 7.57 -22.93
CA THR A 26 6.83 8.95 -23.43
C THR A 26 5.40 9.46 -23.65
N ARG A 27 4.38 8.58 -23.53
CA ARG A 27 2.96 8.95 -23.48
C ARG A 27 2.61 9.78 -22.24
N VAL A 28 1.52 10.55 -22.37
CA VAL A 28 0.98 11.38 -21.29
C VAL A 28 0.49 10.52 -20.11
N CYS A 29 1.06 10.73 -18.92
CA CYS A 29 0.66 10.06 -17.68
C CYS A 29 -0.83 10.24 -17.36
N GLY A 30 -1.37 9.41 -16.45
CA GLY A 30 -2.73 9.53 -15.93
C GLY A 30 -3.83 9.20 -16.95
N SER A 31 -3.44 8.72 -18.13
CA SER A 31 -4.34 8.36 -19.23
C SER A 31 -4.80 6.90 -19.12
N ARG A 32 -6.07 6.64 -19.42
CA ARG A 32 -6.70 5.30 -19.36
C ARG A 32 -7.21 4.90 -20.76
N PRO A 33 -6.36 4.43 -21.69
CA PRO A 33 -6.72 4.30 -23.11
C PRO A 33 -7.95 3.42 -23.35
N LEU A 34 -8.12 2.37 -22.55
CA LEU A 34 -9.23 1.42 -22.67
C LEU A 34 -10.50 1.84 -21.92
N ALA A 35 -10.46 2.84 -21.03
CA ALA A 35 -11.63 3.24 -20.25
C ALA A 35 -12.80 3.74 -21.13
N MET A 36 -12.52 4.34 -22.29
CA MET A 36 -13.57 4.74 -23.24
C MET A 36 -14.26 3.55 -23.92
N SER A 37 -13.55 2.43 -24.14
CA SER A 37 -14.11 1.24 -24.80
C SER A 37 -15.05 0.45 -23.88
N HIS A 38 -14.98 0.69 -22.57
CA HIS A 38 -15.89 0.13 -21.56
C HIS A 38 -17.32 0.73 -21.61
N GLY A 39 -17.54 1.76 -22.44
CA GLY A 39 -18.85 2.36 -22.68
C GLY A 39 -19.40 3.17 -21.49
N MET A 40 -20.67 3.58 -21.55
CA MET A 40 -21.35 4.28 -20.45
C MET A 40 -21.69 3.37 -19.25
N LEU A 41 -20.95 2.27 -19.05
CA LEU A 41 -21.01 1.48 -17.83
C LEU A 41 -20.38 2.32 -16.70
N ARG A 42 -21.17 3.22 -16.11
CA ARG A 42 -20.80 3.88 -14.85
C ARG A 42 -20.85 2.83 -13.74
N ILE A 43 -19.75 2.11 -13.58
CA ILE A 43 -19.63 1.04 -12.59
C ILE A 43 -19.34 1.66 -11.22
N VAL A 44 -20.39 1.82 -10.40
CA VAL A 44 -20.32 2.49 -9.09
C VAL A 44 -19.96 1.50 -7.97
N GLY A 45 -18.68 1.15 -7.99
CA GLY A 45 -17.87 0.70 -6.87
C GLY A 45 -18.09 -0.70 -6.30
N GLY A 46 -17.04 -1.19 -5.63
CA GLY A 46 -16.99 -2.45 -4.89
C GLY A 46 -17.09 -3.69 -5.78
N VAL A 47 -16.57 -3.61 -7.00
CA VAL A 47 -16.80 -4.59 -8.07
C VAL A 47 -15.58 -4.78 -8.94
N ASP A 48 -15.57 -5.87 -9.71
CA ASP A 48 -14.55 -6.25 -10.68
C ASP A 48 -14.25 -5.09 -11.65
N SER A 49 -13.02 -4.58 -11.60
CA SER A 49 -12.48 -3.67 -12.60
C SER A 49 -12.40 -4.37 -13.95
N LEU A 50 -12.70 -3.63 -15.02
CA LEU A 50 -12.48 -4.12 -16.39
C LEU A 50 -10.98 -4.10 -16.77
N PRO A 51 -10.55 -4.94 -17.73
CA PRO A 51 -9.16 -4.99 -18.20
C PRO A 51 -8.64 -3.61 -18.64
N GLY A 52 -7.54 -3.15 -18.03
CA GLY A 52 -6.91 -1.88 -18.41
C GLY A 52 -7.62 -0.60 -17.93
N THR A 53 -8.65 -0.68 -17.06
CA THR A 53 -9.23 0.53 -16.44
C THR A 53 -8.18 1.31 -15.65
N TRP A 54 -7.30 0.63 -14.92
CA TRP A 54 -6.25 1.25 -14.09
C TRP A 54 -4.85 0.79 -14.53
N PRO A 55 -4.30 1.33 -15.63
CA PRO A 55 -3.10 0.80 -16.28
C PRO A 55 -1.80 1.05 -15.49
N TRP A 56 -1.83 1.88 -14.46
CA TRP A 56 -0.75 2.06 -13.49
C TRP A 56 -0.80 1.10 -12.31
N ALA A 57 -1.90 0.37 -12.10
CA ALA A 57 -2.06 -0.46 -10.91
C ALA A 57 -1.04 -1.61 -10.87
N VAL A 58 -0.37 -1.75 -9.73
CA VAL A 58 0.71 -2.74 -9.53
C VAL A 58 0.34 -3.72 -8.43
N SER A 59 0.58 -5.01 -8.66
CA SER A 59 0.50 -6.07 -7.65
C SER A 59 1.90 -6.48 -7.20
N PHE A 60 2.23 -6.26 -5.92
CA PHE A 60 3.44 -6.80 -5.30
C PHE A 60 3.18 -8.20 -4.76
N GLN A 61 4.08 -9.12 -5.09
CA GLN A 61 3.91 -10.55 -4.81
C GLN A 61 5.20 -11.17 -4.26
N PHE A 62 5.09 -11.94 -3.17
CA PHE A 62 6.21 -12.72 -2.64
C PHE A 62 6.10 -14.20 -3.07
N PRO A 63 7.23 -14.92 -3.22
CA PRO A 63 7.22 -16.32 -3.65
C PRO A 63 6.76 -17.25 -2.53
N THR A 64 6.00 -18.28 -2.88
CA THR A 64 5.56 -19.36 -1.98
C THR A 64 5.70 -20.71 -2.66
N ARG A 65 5.52 -21.81 -1.90
CA ARG A 65 5.48 -23.18 -2.47
C ARG A 65 4.34 -23.39 -3.49
N GLN A 66 3.34 -22.51 -3.52
CA GLN A 66 2.16 -22.57 -4.40
C GLN A 66 2.25 -21.54 -5.54
N GLY A 67 3.42 -20.93 -5.76
CA GLY A 67 3.61 -19.82 -6.70
C GLY A 67 3.65 -18.46 -5.99
N PHE A 68 3.46 -17.38 -6.74
CA PHE A 68 3.53 -16.01 -6.22
C PHE A 68 2.23 -15.59 -5.54
N ARG A 69 2.36 -14.97 -4.36
CA ARG A 69 1.23 -14.50 -3.55
C ARG A 69 1.26 -12.98 -3.42
N HIS A 70 0.19 -12.33 -3.88
CA HIS A 70 -0.09 -10.90 -3.63
C HIS A 70 -0.05 -10.56 -2.14
N PHE A 71 0.42 -9.37 -1.79
CA PHE A 71 0.41 -8.87 -0.42
C PHE A 71 0.13 -7.36 -0.28
N CYS A 72 0.52 -6.56 -1.26
CA CYS A 72 0.27 -5.12 -1.34
C CYS A 72 0.13 -4.67 -2.79
N ALA A 73 -0.47 -3.50 -2.97
CA ALA A 73 -0.57 -2.81 -4.25
C ALA A 73 0.45 -1.65 -4.36
N GLY A 74 0.52 -1.07 -5.54
CA GLY A 74 1.35 0.10 -5.86
C GLY A 74 0.85 0.79 -7.12
N SER A 75 1.55 1.85 -7.52
CA SER A 75 1.28 2.55 -8.79
C SER A 75 2.55 2.80 -9.57
N LEU A 76 2.54 2.50 -10.87
CA LEU A 76 3.58 2.91 -11.81
C LEU A 76 3.55 4.44 -11.98
N ILE A 77 4.69 5.12 -11.87
CA ILE A 77 4.78 6.60 -11.99
C ILE A 77 5.68 7.07 -13.13
N ASN A 78 6.52 6.19 -13.67
CA ASN A 78 7.20 6.31 -14.97
C ASN A 78 7.60 4.90 -15.44
N SER A 79 8.32 4.77 -16.55
CA SER A 79 8.77 3.49 -17.10
C SER A 79 9.56 2.61 -16.12
N ARG A 80 10.27 3.18 -15.14
CA ARG A 80 11.23 2.47 -14.26
C ARG A 80 10.88 2.50 -12.76
N TRP A 81 9.91 3.31 -12.33
CA TRP A 81 9.59 3.51 -10.92
C TRP A 81 8.13 3.21 -10.57
N VAL A 82 7.96 2.49 -9.47
CA VAL A 82 6.67 2.22 -8.82
C VAL A 82 6.67 2.83 -7.41
N ILE A 83 5.58 3.46 -7.03
CA ILE A 83 5.35 4.03 -5.70
C ILE A 83 4.38 3.17 -4.89
N SER A 84 4.61 3.09 -3.57
CA SER A 84 3.80 2.35 -2.61
C SER A 84 4.08 2.85 -1.18
N THR A 85 3.57 2.18 -0.15
CA THR A 85 3.80 2.55 1.26
C THR A 85 4.93 1.73 1.90
N ALA A 86 5.74 2.36 2.75
CA ALA A 86 6.85 1.69 3.46
C ALA A 86 6.37 0.51 4.34
N GLN A 87 5.15 0.60 4.88
CA GLN A 87 4.52 -0.48 5.64
C GLN A 87 4.47 -1.81 4.87
N CYS A 88 4.23 -1.77 3.56
CA CYS A 88 4.18 -2.96 2.72
C CYS A 88 5.50 -3.73 2.72
N PHE A 89 6.64 -3.03 2.79
CA PHE A 89 7.96 -3.64 2.75
C PHE A 89 8.55 -3.96 4.13
N LEU A 90 7.80 -3.79 5.23
CA LEU A 90 8.21 -4.30 6.55
C LEU A 90 8.48 -5.82 6.56
N ILE A 91 7.89 -6.56 5.62
CA ILE A 91 8.17 -7.98 5.36
C ILE A 91 9.63 -8.26 4.96
N GLN A 92 10.40 -7.25 4.52
CA GLN A 92 11.83 -7.37 4.20
C GLN A 92 12.70 -7.81 5.40
N LYS A 93 12.18 -7.66 6.62
CA LYS A 93 12.76 -8.21 7.86
C LYS A 93 12.80 -9.75 7.89
N TYR A 94 12.03 -10.42 7.04
CA TYR A 94 11.85 -11.88 7.03
C TYR A 94 12.10 -12.51 5.66
N LEU A 95 11.87 -11.78 4.57
CA LEU A 95 12.05 -12.26 3.19
C LEU A 95 12.94 -11.28 2.42
N LYS A 96 13.84 -11.80 1.57
CA LYS A 96 14.57 -10.94 0.65
C LYS A 96 13.65 -10.43 -0.45
N VAL A 97 13.58 -9.10 -0.60
CA VAL A 97 12.75 -8.45 -1.62
C VAL A 97 13.27 -8.63 -3.06
N GLU A 98 14.52 -9.07 -3.23
CA GLU A 98 15.10 -9.47 -4.54
C GLU A 98 14.33 -10.62 -5.21
N TYR A 99 13.58 -11.42 -4.43
CA TYR A 99 12.73 -12.48 -4.96
C TYR A 99 11.27 -12.06 -5.18
N PHE A 100 10.92 -10.80 -4.91
CA PHE A 100 9.55 -10.32 -5.07
C PHE A 100 9.27 -10.02 -6.54
N ARG A 101 8.07 -10.39 -6.97
CA ARG A 101 7.52 -10.09 -8.29
C ARG A 101 6.66 -8.85 -8.21
N ILE A 102 6.86 -7.97 -9.17
CA ILE A 102 6.06 -6.79 -9.44
C ILE A 102 5.27 -7.10 -10.71
N GLN A 103 3.94 -7.21 -10.62
CA GLN A 103 3.07 -7.52 -11.75
C GLN A 103 2.26 -6.28 -12.13
N ILE A 104 2.31 -5.89 -13.41
CA ILE A 104 1.78 -4.63 -13.96
C ILE A 104 1.00 -4.97 -15.25
N GLY A 105 -0.06 -4.22 -15.57
CA GLY A 105 -0.90 -4.47 -16.75
C GLY A 105 -1.79 -5.71 -16.67
N ALA A 106 -1.95 -6.30 -15.48
CA ALA A 106 -2.81 -7.43 -15.23
C ALA A 106 -4.02 -7.00 -14.40
N THR A 107 -5.24 -7.28 -14.85
CA THR A 107 -6.45 -7.08 -14.02
C THR A 107 -6.80 -8.35 -13.22
N GLN A 108 -6.62 -9.54 -13.80
CA GLN A 108 -6.75 -10.83 -13.12
C GLN A 108 -5.36 -11.43 -12.84
N ARG A 109 -4.96 -11.58 -11.57
CA ARG A 109 -3.59 -11.99 -11.20
C ARG A 109 -3.23 -13.41 -11.66
N SER A 110 -4.17 -14.35 -11.58
CA SER A 110 -3.99 -15.74 -12.05
C SER A 110 -3.98 -15.89 -13.58
N LYS A 111 -4.58 -14.94 -14.31
CA LYS A 111 -4.71 -14.93 -15.78
C LYS A 111 -4.40 -13.53 -16.31
N PRO A 112 -3.13 -13.09 -16.25
CA PRO A 112 -2.80 -11.68 -16.39
C PRO A 112 -2.94 -11.10 -17.80
N GLY A 113 -3.11 -11.95 -18.83
CA GLY A 113 -3.17 -11.53 -20.23
C GLY A 113 -1.79 -11.42 -20.89
N PRO A 114 -1.73 -11.16 -22.21
CA PRO A 114 -0.47 -11.08 -22.96
C PRO A 114 0.32 -9.78 -22.70
N ASP A 115 -0.39 -8.68 -22.43
CA ASP A 115 0.18 -7.35 -22.21
C ASP A 115 0.78 -7.14 -20.81
N ALA A 116 0.50 -8.06 -19.89
CA ALA A 116 0.95 -7.97 -18.51
C ALA A 116 2.43 -8.29 -18.35
N GLN A 117 3.09 -7.47 -17.55
CA GLN A 117 4.54 -7.48 -17.39
C GLN A 117 4.92 -7.80 -15.95
N ASN A 118 5.91 -8.69 -15.82
CA ASN A 118 6.55 -9.00 -14.55
C ASN A 118 7.92 -8.32 -14.49
N ARG A 119 8.25 -7.75 -13.34
CA ARG A 119 9.54 -7.16 -12.98
C ARG A 119 9.97 -7.64 -11.59
N VAL A 120 11.22 -7.41 -11.24
CA VAL A 120 11.73 -7.62 -9.87
C VAL A 120 12.23 -6.30 -9.29
N ILE A 121 12.40 -6.26 -7.97
CA ILE A 121 12.90 -5.08 -7.26
C ILE A 121 14.40 -4.95 -7.55
N LYS A 122 14.79 -3.92 -8.31
CA LYS A 122 16.20 -3.50 -8.44
C LYS A 122 16.65 -2.78 -7.19
N ARG A 123 15.84 -1.80 -6.76
CA ARG A 123 16.05 -0.98 -5.56
C ARG A 123 14.73 -0.75 -4.84
N LEU A 124 14.77 -0.81 -3.50
CA LEU A 124 13.71 -0.33 -2.62
C LEU A 124 14.26 0.85 -1.81
N VAL A 125 13.49 1.92 -1.72
CA VAL A 125 13.81 3.15 -0.97
C VAL A 125 12.60 3.54 -0.12
N ASP A 126 12.62 3.13 1.15
CA ASP A 126 11.68 3.60 2.15
C ASP A 126 12.05 5.01 2.64
N HIS A 127 11.09 5.84 3.05
CA HIS A 127 11.40 7.14 3.63
C HIS A 127 12.18 6.99 4.96
N LYS A 128 13.31 7.69 5.08
CA LYS A 128 14.26 7.55 6.22
C LYS A 128 13.65 7.84 7.61
N ARG A 129 12.52 8.56 7.66
CA ARG A 129 11.76 8.89 8.87
C ARG A 129 10.44 8.12 9.01
N TYR A 130 10.27 7.00 8.29
CA TYR A 130 9.09 6.17 8.42
C TYR A 130 8.88 5.72 9.87
N ASP A 131 7.75 6.10 10.45
CA ASP A 131 7.34 5.76 11.80
C ASP A 131 6.09 4.86 11.73
N GLN A 132 6.32 3.56 11.89
CA GLN A 132 5.25 2.57 11.89
C GLN A 132 4.23 2.80 13.03
N GLY A 133 4.66 3.33 14.18
CA GLY A 133 3.84 3.49 15.38
C GLY A 133 2.88 4.68 15.30
N ASN A 134 3.34 5.79 14.72
CA ASN A 134 2.51 6.99 14.49
C ASN A 134 1.95 7.07 13.06
N HIS A 135 2.21 6.06 12.22
CA HIS A 135 1.84 5.96 10.80
C HIS A 135 2.42 7.07 9.89
N LEU A 136 3.50 7.73 10.33
CA LEU A 136 4.10 8.88 9.65
C LEU A 136 5.15 8.46 8.62
N ASN A 137 5.30 9.27 7.59
CA ASN A 137 6.16 9.11 6.43
C ASN A 137 6.03 7.73 5.77
N ASN A 138 4.80 7.22 5.67
CA ASN A 138 4.51 5.89 5.14
C ASN A 138 4.55 5.86 3.61
N ILE A 139 5.74 6.01 3.03
CA ILE A 139 5.99 6.07 1.59
C ILE A 139 7.28 5.34 1.21
N ALA A 140 7.25 4.66 0.08
CA ALA A 140 8.37 3.93 -0.49
C ALA A 140 8.37 4.01 -2.02
N LEU A 141 9.57 4.05 -2.58
CA LEU A 141 9.81 3.97 -4.02
C LEU A 141 10.56 2.69 -4.38
N VAL A 142 10.13 2.07 -5.47
CA VAL A 142 10.66 0.82 -6.01
C VAL A 142 11.17 1.06 -7.42
N GLU A 143 12.48 0.91 -7.63
CA GLU A 143 13.07 0.87 -8.96
C GLU A 143 12.93 -0.56 -9.52
N LEU A 144 12.51 -0.67 -10.77
CA LEU A 144 12.39 -1.91 -11.52
C LEU A 144 13.76 -2.36 -12.07
N ASP A 145 13.96 -3.68 -12.22
CA ASP A 145 15.16 -4.26 -12.86
C ASP A 145 15.40 -3.73 -14.27
N LYS A 146 14.32 -3.53 -15.01
CA LYS A 146 14.28 -2.97 -16.37
C LYS A 146 12.94 -2.23 -16.54
N PRO A 147 12.85 -1.24 -17.45
CA PRO A 147 11.65 -0.44 -17.60
C PRO A 147 10.48 -1.31 -18.07
N VAL A 148 9.25 -0.85 -17.89
CA VAL A 148 8.08 -1.43 -18.54
C VAL A 148 7.95 -0.92 -19.97
N ILE A 149 7.37 -1.75 -20.83
CA ILE A 149 6.95 -1.35 -22.17
C ILE A 149 5.53 -0.79 -22.03
N CYS A 150 5.33 0.50 -22.22
CA CYS A 150 3.99 1.09 -22.08
C CYS A 150 3.10 0.74 -23.29
N ASN A 151 1.87 0.35 -22.99
CA ASN A 151 0.81 0.00 -23.94
C ASN A 151 -0.55 0.39 -23.35
N ASP A 152 -1.65 -0.03 -23.95
CA ASP A 152 -2.98 0.41 -23.50
C ASP A 152 -3.42 -0.18 -22.14
N TYR A 153 -2.69 -1.20 -21.64
CA TYR A 153 -2.84 -1.79 -20.31
C TYR A 153 -1.77 -1.33 -19.30
N VAL A 154 -0.69 -0.67 -19.75
CA VAL A 154 0.46 -0.25 -18.94
C VAL A 154 0.78 1.22 -19.25
N GLN A 155 0.44 2.11 -18.32
CA GLN A 155 0.69 3.56 -18.41
C GLN A 155 1.06 4.08 -17.01
N PRO A 156 1.94 5.11 -16.90
CA PRO A 156 2.23 5.73 -15.61
C PRO A 156 1.08 6.61 -15.13
N ALA A 157 0.84 6.66 -13.82
CA ALA A 157 -0.02 7.67 -13.20
C ALA A 157 0.70 9.02 -13.11
N CYS A 158 -0.02 10.13 -13.21
CA CYS A 158 0.57 11.44 -12.92
C CYS A 158 0.69 11.63 -11.41
N LEU A 159 1.81 12.18 -10.94
CA LEU A 159 1.93 12.71 -9.58
C LEU A 159 1.43 14.17 -9.58
N PRO A 160 0.63 14.60 -8.57
CA PRO A 160 0.13 15.97 -8.48
C PRO A 160 1.28 16.97 -8.37
N GLU A 161 1.18 18.08 -9.10
CA GLU A 161 2.12 19.20 -9.02
C GLU A 161 1.86 20.03 -7.74
N GLU A 162 2.79 20.92 -7.37
CA GLU A 162 2.77 21.62 -6.07
C GLU A 162 1.62 22.63 -5.94
N ASP A 163 1.16 23.15 -7.08
CA ASP A 163 0.06 24.10 -7.24
C ASP A 163 -1.30 23.45 -7.51
N LEU A 164 -1.36 22.13 -7.71
CA LEU A 164 -2.61 21.42 -7.96
C LEU A 164 -3.51 21.44 -6.71
N VAL A 165 -4.66 22.12 -6.81
CA VAL A 165 -5.63 22.20 -5.70
C VAL A 165 -6.41 20.90 -5.59
N ILE A 166 -5.99 20.02 -4.69
CA ILE A 166 -6.56 18.67 -4.49
C ILE A 166 -8.09 18.72 -4.22
N ASP A 167 -8.57 19.74 -3.51
CA ASP A 167 -10.00 19.90 -3.19
C ASP A 167 -10.88 20.23 -4.41
N LEU A 168 -10.30 20.62 -5.55
CA LEU A 168 -11.01 20.81 -6.82
C LEU A 168 -11.07 19.52 -7.68
N LEU A 169 -10.40 18.45 -7.24
CA LEU A 169 -10.45 17.16 -7.92
C LEU A 169 -11.76 16.43 -7.59
N THR A 170 -12.28 15.74 -8.58
CA THR A 170 -13.53 14.99 -8.53
C THR A 170 -13.31 13.58 -9.06
N HIS A 171 -14.37 12.76 -9.03
CA HIS A 171 -14.35 11.38 -9.55
C HIS A 171 -13.16 10.58 -9.00
N CYS A 172 -13.05 10.54 -7.67
CA CYS A 172 -11.98 9.84 -7.01
C CYS A 172 -12.26 8.33 -6.93
N TYR A 173 -11.23 7.53 -7.16
CA TYR A 173 -11.29 6.08 -7.11
C TYR A 173 -10.13 5.50 -6.30
N ILE A 174 -10.41 4.34 -5.71
CA ILE A 174 -9.41 3.40 -5.20
C ILE A 174 -9.51 2.09 -5.98
N CYS A 175 -8.40 1.39 -6.15
CA CYS A 175 -8.40 0.04 -6.73
C CYS A 175 -7.34 -0.88 -6.11
N GLY A 176 -7.57 -2.20 -6.17
CA GLY A 176 -6.63 -3.19 -5.64
C GLY A 176 -7.13 -4.64 -5.67
N TRP A 177 -6.34 -5.53 -5.07
CA TRP A 177 -6.60 -6.98 -4.97
C TRP A 177 -6.77 -7.43 -3.51
N GLY A 178 -7.23 -6.55 -2.63
CA GLY A 178 -7.50 -6.85 -1.24
C GLY A 178 -8.54 -7.96 -1.06
N ILE A 179 -8.74 -8.35 0.20
CA ILE A 179 -9.82 -9.29 0.53
C ILE A 179 -11.17 -8.59 0.42
N THR A 180 -12.11 -9.20 -0.31
CA THR A 180 -13.50 -8.69 -0.46
C THR A 180 -14.45 -9.25 0.61
N ILE A 181 -13.98 -10.23 1.41
CA ILE A 181 -14.80 -10.90 2.43
C ILE A 181 -14.09 -10.94 3.78
N MET A 182 -14.78 -10.54 4.85
CA MET A 182 -14.22 -10.49 6.20
C MET A 182 -14.25 -11.86 6.90
N ARG A 183 -13.32 -12.75 6.51
CA ARG A 183 -13.12 -14.08 7.10
C ARG A 183 -11.66 -14.28 7.55
N LYS A 184 -11.43 -15.12 8.58
CA LYS A 184 -10.10 -15.36 9.18
C LYS A 184 -9.01 -15.81 8.17
N LYS A 185 -9.40 -16.48 7.09
CA LYS A 185 -8.52 -16.93 6.00
C LYS A 185 -9.07 -16.53 4.62
N ALA A 186 -9.61 -15.32 4.51
CA ALA A 186 -10.06 -14.80 3.23
C ALA A 186 -8.89 -14.72 2.23
N PRO A 187 -9.05 -15.24 0.99
CA PRO A 187 -8.08 -15.01 -0.07
C PRO A 187 -8.16 -13.55 -0.54
N TYR A 188 -7.02 -13.04 -1.01
CA TYR A 188 -6.96 -11.80 -1.79
C TYR A 188 -7.72 -11.97 -3.10
N SER A 189 -8.45 -10.94 -3.55
CA SER A 189 -9.19 -11.00 -4.81
C SER A 189 -8.26 -11.34 -5.96
N ASP A 190 -8.71 -12.19 -6.88
CA ASP A 190 -7.94 -12.53 -8.08
C ASP A 190 -8.14 -11.48 -9.18
N ILE A 191 -9.36 -10.97 -9.32
CA ILE A 191 -9.71 -9.84 -10.19
C ILE A 191 -9.61 -8.54 -9.38
N MET A 192 -9.00 -7.51 -9.97
CA MET A 192 -8.89 -6.19 -9.35
C MET A 192 -10.28 -5.65 -9.05
N GLN A 193 -10.45 -5.02 -7.89
CA GLN A 193 -11.67 -4.31 -7.52
C GLN A 193 -11.43 -2.81 -7.61
N GLU A 194 -12.48 -2.05 -7.90
CA GLU A 194 -12.49 -0.58 -7.83
C GLU A 194 -13.64 -0.04 -6.98
N ALA A 195 -13.46 1.12 -6.35
CA ALA A 195 -14.53 1.84 -5.66
C ALA A 195 -14.44 3.35 -5.90
N GLU A 196 -15.57 3.98 -6.24
CA GLU A 196 -15.74 5.44 -6.21
C GLU A 196 -15.78 5.90 -4.74
N VAL A 197 -15.02 6.95 -4.45
CA VAL A 197 -14.87 7.54 -3.11
C VAL A 197 -14.92 9.07 -3.20
N SER A 198 -15.23 9.72 -2.08
CA SER A 198 -15.19 11.17 -1.91
C SER A 198 -14.06 11.54 -0.96
N LEU A 199 -13.37 12.66 -1.23
CA LEU A 199 -12.40 13.23 -0.32
C LEU A 199 -13.09 13.77 0.94
N VAL A 200 -12.40 13.65 2.07
CA VAL A 200 -12.86 14.11 3.38
C VAL A 200 -11.84 15.08 3.92
N SER A 201 -12.29 16.28 4.33
CA SER A 201 -11.39 17.31 4.86
C SER A 201 -10.62 16.80 6.07
N ARG A 202 -9.38 17.29 6.24
CA ARG A 202 -8.52 16.91 7.38
C ARG A 202 -9.22 17.15 8.72
N ASP A 203 -9.95 18.26 8.85
CA ASP A 203 -10.68 18.62 10.07
C ASP A 203 -11.82 17.64 10.38
N THR A 204 -12.59 17.25 9.35
CA THR A 204 -13.64 16.22 9.49
C THR A 204 -13.04 14.88 9.89
N CYS A 205 -11.92 14.51 9.27
CA CYS A 205 -11.21 13.27 9.56
C CYS A 205 -10.56 13.28 10.96
N ASN A 206 -10.18 14.46 11.47
CA ASN A 206 -9.62 14.65 12.81
C ASN A 206 -10.66 14.79 13.93
N SER A 207 -11.95 14.74 13.63
CA SER A 207 -12.99 14.82 14.66
C SER A 207 -12.87 13.70 15.70
N SER A 208 -13.45 13.91 16.89
CA SER A 208 -13.44 12.93 17.98
C SER A 208 -14.19 11.63 17.66
N GLU A 209 -15.07 11.64 16.66
CA GLU A 209 -15.79 10.46 16.17
C GLU A 209 -14.97 9.63 15.16
N GLN A 210 -13.85 10.18 14.69
CA GLN A 210 -13.05 9.65 13.59
C GLN A 210 -11.65 9.28 14.09
N TYR A 211 -10.65 10.13 13.85
CA TYR A 211 -9.25 9.87 14.20
C TYR A 211 -8.68 10.78 15.29
N ALA A 212 -9.49 11.64 15.92
CA ALA A 212 -9.14 12.41 17.13
C ALA A 212 -7.71 13.01 17.09
N THR A 213 -7.47 13.89 16.11
CA THR A 213 -6.20 14.61 15.81
C THR A 213 -5.01 13.81 15.29
N LEU A 214 -5.14 12.52 14.96
CA LEU A 214 -4.05 11.71 14.37
C LEU A 214 -3.71 12.04 12.89
N ILE A 215 -4.58 12.75 12.17
CA ILE A 215 -4.39 13.06 10.73
C ILE A 215 -3.54 14.33 10.59
N ARG A 216 -2.42 14.22 9.86
CA ARG A 216 -1.43 15.28 9.66
C ARG A 216 -1.43 15.79 8.21
N GLU A 217 -0.53 16.72 7.90
CA GLU A 217 -0.39 17.31 6.56
C GLU A 217 -0.05 16.28 5.47
N GLU A 218 0.75 15.28 5.82
CA GLU A 218 1.10 14.14 4.98
C GLU A 218 -0.03 13.12 4.74
N HIS A 219 -1.20 13.32 5.38
CA HIS A 219 -2.34 12.42 5.28
C HIS A 219 -3.50 13.06 4.49
N LEU A 220 -4.14 12.24 3.66
CA LEU A 220 -5.44 12.49 3.02
C LEU A 220 -6.46 11.48 3.57
N CYS A 221 -7.74 11.86 3.55
CA CYS A 221 -8.83 10.96 3.92
C CYS A 221 -9.83 10.83 2.77
N ALA A 222 -10.31 9.61 2.53
CA ALA A 222 -11.36 9.34 1.55
C ALA A 222 -12.34 8.29 2.07
N ILE A 223 -13.61 8.41 1.69
CA ILE A 223 -14.70 7.51 2.11
C ILE A 223 -15.62 7.20 0.95
N SER A 224 -16.16 5.99 0.88
CA SER A 224 -17.24 5.66 -0.06
C SER A 224 -18.59 6.04 0.53
N GLU A 225 -19.53 6.51 -0.30
CA GLU A 225 -20.93 6.69 0.11
C GLU A 225 -21.59 5.37 0.49
N ASP A 226 -21.13 4.27 -0.11
CA ASP A 226 -21.55 2.92 0.22
C ASP A 226 -20.71 2.39 1.40
N PRO A 227 -21.32 2.16 2.59
CA PRO A 227 -20.60 1.74 3.78
C PRO A 227 -19.99 0.34 3.67
N THR A 228 -20.34 -0.45 2.64
CA THR A 228 -19.78 -1.78 2.37
C THR A 228 -18.52 -1.74 1.50
N LYS A 229 -18.13 -0.56 1.00
CA LYS A 229 -17.00 -0.37 0.08
C LYS A 229 -15.90 0.47 0.73
N GLY A 230 -14.67 0.00 0.58
CA GLY A 230 -13.47 0.67 1.05
C GLY A 230 -12.25 -0.22 0.91
N SER A 231 -11.07 0.35 1.13
CA SER A 231 -9.81 -0.40 1.11
C SER A 231 -9.75 -1.43 2.25
N CYS A 232 -9.03 -2.54 2.01
CA CYS A 232 -8.87 -3.62 2.95
C CYS A 232 -7.45 -4.22 2.93
N ARG A 233 -7.25 -5.31 3.68
CA ARG A 233 -5.99 -6.06 3.70
C ARG A 233 -5.64 -6.55 2.30
N GLY A 234 -4.48 -6.12 1.80
CA GLY A 234 -3.99 -6.40 0.44
C GLY A 234 -4.04 -5.19 -0.49
N ASP A 235 -4.83 -4.16 -0.18
CA ASP A 235 -4.90 -2.90 -0.94
C ASP A 235 -3.86 -1.88 -0.48
N GLY A 236 -3.09 -2.17 0.57
CA GLY A 236 -2.05 -1.26 1.10
C GLY A 236 -1.05 -0.89 0.01
N GLY A 237 -0.70 0.40 -0.08
CA GLY A 237 0.13 0.94 -1.16
C GLY A 237 -0.62 1.22 -2.48
N GLY A 238 -1.86 0.76 -2.61
CA GLY A 238 -2.69 0.99 -3.80
C GLY A 238 -3.09 2.46 -3.98
N PRO A 239 -3.47 2.86 -5.22
CA PRO A 239 -3.79 4.24 -5.55
C PRO A 239 -5.06 4.75 -4.86
N LEU A 240 -5.00 5.99 -4.37
CA LEU A 240 -6.11 6.93 -4.39
C LEU A 240 -5.84 7.93 -5.51
N MET A 241 -6.76 8.00 -6.45
CA MET A 241 -6.61 8.78 -7.67
C MET A 241 -7.88 9.57 -7.97
N CYS A 242 -7.72 10.79 -8.46
CA CYS A 242 -8.82 11.69 -8.80
C CYS A 242 -8.48 12.43 -10.11
N ARG A 243 -9.45 13.13 -10.67
CA ARG A 243 -9.25 13.95 -11.87
C ARG A 243 -9.92 15.30 -11.75
N GLU A 244 -9.51 16.26 -12.55
CA GLU A 244 -10.28 17.50 -12.71
C GLU A 244 -11.56 17.22 -13.51
N SER A 245 -12.66 17.88 -13.19
CA SER A 245 -13.99 17.57 -13.75
C SER A 245 -14.10 17.69 -15.27
N HIS A 246 -13.17 18.41 -15.92
CA HIS A 246 -13.15 18.69 -17.36
C HIS A 246 -12.00 17.98 -18.09
N THR A 247 -11.27 17.05 -17.44
CA THR A 247 -10.15 16.33 -18.05
C THR A 247 -10.32 14.82 -17.90
N GLU A 248 -9.64 14.03 -18.74
CA GLU A 248 -9.53 12.57 -18.58
C GLU A 248 -8.20 12.15 -17.89
N ARG A 249 -7.41 13.11 -17.42
CA ARG A 249 -6.13 12.88 -16.74
C ARG A 249 -6.38 12.59 -15.26
N TYR A 250 -5.92 11.42 -14.80
CA TYR A 250 -5.92 11.08 -13.38
C TYR A 250 -4.59 11.42 -12.71
N TRP A 251 -4.71 12.04 -11.54
CA TRP A 251 -3.65 12.33 -10.59
C TRP A 251 -3.68 11.27 -9.48
N LEU A 252 -2.55 10.61 -9.24
CA LEU A 252 -2.31 9.75 -8.08
C LEU A 252 -2.02 10.65 -6.87
N ILE A 253 -3.06 11.04 -6.15
CA ILE A 253 -2.94 11.98 -5.03
C ILE A 253 -2.60 11.30 -3.70
N GLY A 254 -2.86 9.99 -3.58
CA GLY A 254 -2.64 9.28 -2.34
C GLY A 254 -2.30 7.81 -2.50
N LEU A 255 -1.71 7.23 -1.45
CA LEU A 255 -1.36 5.81 -1.34
C LEU A 255 -2.08 5.22 -0.12
N ASN A 256 -2.84 4.14 -0.31
CA ASN A 256 -3.63 3.53 0.78
C ASN A 256 -2.71 3.09 1.93
N SER A 257 -2.89 3.68 3.12
CA SER A 257 -1.88 3.69 4.18
C SER A 257 -2.36 2.99 5.44
N TRP A 258 -3.47 3.43 6.03
CA TRP A 258 -4.02 2.84 7.26
C TRP A 258 -5.51 3.21 7.46
N GLY A 259 -6.15 2.60 8.47
CA GLY A 259 -7.53 2.91 8.83
C GLY A 259 -8.13 1.93 9.85
N THR A 260 -9.37 2.16 10.27
CA THR A 260 -10.07 1.37 11.29
C THR A 260 -10.65 0.04 10.77
N GLY A 261 -9.79 -0.76 10.13
CA GLY A 261 -10.19 -2.03 9.50
C GLY A 261 -10.78 -1.83 8.10
N CYS A 262 -11.46 -2.87 7.60
CA CYS A 262 -12.01 -2.86 6.25
C CYS A 262 -13.46 -2.41 6.27
N SER A 263 -13.76 -1.31 5.56
CA SER A 263 -15.10 -0.78 5.36
C SER A 263 -15.92 -0.65 6.66
N SER A 264 -15.41 0.11 7.63
CA SER A 264 -16.06 0.38 8.92
C SER A 264 -17.27 1.33 8.83
N GLY A 265 -17.88 1.44 7.63
CA GLY A 265 -19.18 2.05 7.35
C GLY A 265 -19.31 3.58 7.50
N ARG A 266 -18.47 4.22 8.32
CA ARG A 266 -18.48 5.68 8.57
C ARG A 266 -17.11 6.31 8.81
N VAL A 267 -16.04 5.50 8.88
CA VAL A 267 -14.70 6.01 9.10
C VAL A 267 -13.93 6.05 7.77
N PRO A 268 -13.38 7.22 7.35
CA PRO A 268 -12.60 7.32 6.13
C PRO A 268 -11.34 6.43 6.17
N GLY A 269 -10.91 5.93 5.02
CA GLY A 269 -9.56 5.38 4.87
C GLY A 269 -8.53 6.51 4.88
N VAL A 270 -7.34 6.26 5.43
CA VAL A 270 -6.24 7.23 5.48
C VAL A 270 -5.17 6.87 4.45
N PHE A 271 -4.78 7.86 3.67
CA PHE A 271 -3.86 7.73 2.54
C PHE A 271 -2.65 8.64 2.75
N THR A 272 -1.46 8.18 2.38
CA THR A 272 -0.26 9.02 2.35
C THR A 272 -0.33 9.96 1.15
N SER A 273 -0.28 11.28 1.37
CA SER A 273 -0.32 12.31 0.32
C SER A 273 0.92 12.25 -0.56
N THR A 274 0.75 12.01 -1.86
CA THR A 274 1.88 12.03 -2.81
C THR A 274 2.37 13.45 -3.08
N GLN A 275 1.47 14.44 -3.03
CA GLN A 275 1.82 15.86 -3.20
C GLN A 275 2.73 16.34 -2.07
N PHE A 276 2.42 15.98 -0.82
CA PHE A 276 3.25 16.31 0.34
C PHE A 276 4.68 15.75 0.21
N PHE A 277 4.82 14.57 -0.39
CA PHE A 277 6.12 13.93 -0.64
C PHE A 277 6.71 14.23 -2.02
N LEU A 278 6.14 15.14 -2.83
CA LEU A 278 6.54 15.32 -4.24
C LEU A 278 8.03 15.64 -4.40
N THR A 279 8.57 16.53 -3.55
CA THR A 279 10.00 16.88 -3.55
C THR A 279 10.88 15.67 -3.23
N TRP A 280 10.49 14.84 -2.26
CA TRP A 280 11.20 13.60 -1.91
C TRP A 280 11.12 12.57 -3.05
N ILE A 281 9.95 12.44 -3.69
CA ILE A 281 9.76 11.53 -4.82
C ILE A 281 10.67 11.94 -5.99
N LYS A 282 10.69 13.23 -6.34
CA LYS A 282 11.56 13.79 -7.39
C LYS A 282 13.04 13.58 -7.07
N ASP A 283 13.48 13.87 -5.84
CA ASP A 283 14.88 13.68 -5.42
C ASP A 283 15.33 12.23 -5.50
N ILE A 284 14.54 11.27 -5.00
CA ILE A 284 14.91 9.84 -5.06
C ILE A 284 14.94 9.30 -6.50
N MET A 285 14.09 9.79 -7.40
CA MET A 285 14.14 9.39 -8.81
C MET A 285 15.33 10.00 -9.57
N ALA A 286 15.70 11.24 -9.25
CA ALA A 286 16.84 11.94 -9.87
C ALA A 286 18.20 11.49 -9.29
N ASN A 287 18.26 11.22 -7.98
CA ASN A 287 19.45 10.85 -7.22
C ASN A 287 19.27 9.52 -6.47
N PRO A 288 19.10 8.37 -7.16
CA PRO A 288 18.73 7.13 -6.51
C PRO A 288 19.84 6.61 -5.57
N PRO A 289 19.55 6.35 -4.27
CA PRO A 289 20.59 6.02 -3.31
C PRO A 289 21.18 4.63 -3.56
N ALA A 290 22.50 4.55 -3.71
CA ALA A 290 23.23 3.27 -3.83
C ALA A 290 23.04 2.34 -2.61
N SER A 291 22.63 2.87 -1.46
CA SER A 291 22.33 2.12 -0.24
C SER A 291 20.90 1.58 -0.17
N GLY A 292 19.99 2.04 -1.03
CA GLY A 292 18.81 1.23 -1.36
C GLY A 292 19.33 -0.04 -2.04
N LEU A 293 18.72 -1.19 -1.72
CA LEU A 293 19.21 -2.51 -2.16
C LEU A 293 19.69 -2.45 -3.62
N SER A 294 20.93 -2.83 -3.86
CA SER A 294 21.55 -2.84 -5.18
C SER A 294 22.07 -4.27 -5.43
N PRO A 295 21.91 -4.82 -6.65
CA PRO A 295 21.86 -6.27 -6.85
C PRO A 295 23.23 -6.97 -6.79
N PRO A 296 23.27 -8.22 -6.32
CA PRO A 296 24.32 -9.16 -6.64
C PRO A 296 23.85 -10.14 -7.74
N PHE A 297 23.67 -9.66 -8.97
CA PHE A 297 23.54 -10.54 -10.15
C PHE A 297 24.46 -10.13 -11.29
N ARG A 298 25.73 -10.49 -11.13
CA ARG A 298 26.58 -10.84 -12.27
C ARG A 298 26.34 -12.32 -12.56
N PRO A 299 26.09 -12.78 -13.79
CA PRO A 299 25.97 -14.19 -14.09
C PRO A 299 27.29 -14.90 -13.77
N THR A 300 27.35 -15.64 -12.65
CA THR A 300 28.43 -16.60 -12.43
C THR A 300 28.25 -17.74 -13.41
N THR A 301 29.15 -17.82 -14.38
CA THR A 301 29.39 -19.02 -15.17
C THR A 301 29.59 -20.22 -14.23
N PRO A 302 29.10 -21.43 -14.57
CA PRO A 302 29.25 -22.60 -13.71
C PRO A 302 30.72 -22.87 -13.41
N ARG A 303 31.13 -22.66 -12.16
CA ARG A 303 32.50 -22.95 -11.72
C ARG A 303 32.59 -24.43 -11.35
N THR A 304 33.44 -25.16 -12.06
CA THR A 304 33.68 -26.60 -11.88
C THR A 304 33.98 -26.94 -10.41
N PRO A 305 33.37 -28.00 -9.83
CA PRO A 305 33.61 -28.36 -8.43
C PRO A 305 35.10 -28.67 -8.19
N THR A 306 35.70 -28.01 -7.21
CA THR A 306 37.05 -28.32 -6.72
C THR A 306 36.92 -29.17 -5.44
N PRO A 307 37.72 -30.22 -5.21
CA PRO A 307 37.55 -31.10 -4.05
C PRO A 307 37.77 -30.38 -2.71
N PRO A 308 37.07 -30.78 -1.63
CA PRO A 308 37.28 -30.19 -0.31
C PRO A 308 38.60 -30.66 0.31
N PRO A 309 39.36 -29.77 0.98
CA PRO A 309 40.52 -30.17 1.78
C PRO A 309 40.08 -30.86 3.10
N PRO A 310 40.93 -31.72 3.68
CA PRO A 310 40.57 -32.50 4.87
C PRO A 310 40.39 -31.62 6.12
N SER A 311 39.39 -31.96 6.93
CA SER A 311 39.02 -31.22 8.13
C SER A 311 40.00 -31.44 9.29
N ARG A 312 40.31 -30.36 10.02
CA ARG A 312 40.84 -30.44 11.39
C ARG A 312 39.77 -29.96 12.36
N PHE A 313 39.23 -30.90 13.14
CA PHE A 313 38.32 -30.61 14.24
C PHE A 313 39.09 -30.06 15.45
N THR A 314 38.67 -28.90 15.96
CA THR A 314 38.89 -28.49 17.35
C THR A 314 37.55 -28.03 17.91
N GLY A 315 36.88 -28.91 18.65
CA GLY A 315 35.54 -28.65 19.17
C GLY A 315 35.56 -27.76 20.42
N ALA A 316 34.87 -26.63 20.36
CA ALA A 316 34.42 -25.92 21.56
C ALA A 316 33.06 -26.52 21.99
N TYR A 317 33.06 -27.27 23.10
CA TYR A 317 31.83 -27.85 23.64
C TYR A 317 30.95 -26.76 24.26
N TYR A 318 29.88 -26.38 23.56
CA TYR A 318 28.75 -25.72 24.21
C TYR A 318 28.02 -26.77 25.07
N LEU A 319 28.07 -26.59 26.39
CA LEU A 319 27.32 -27.43 27.33
C LEU A 319 25.82 -27.22 27.11
N ASN A 320 25.13 -28.26 26.67
CA ASN A 320 23.67 -28.25 26.56
C ASN A 320 23.03 -28.05 27.94
N PRO A 321 22.00 -27.20 28.08
CA PRO A 321 21.32 -27.00 29.36
C PRO A 321 20.66 -28.30 29.85
N ILE A 322 20.86 -28.62 31.12
CA ILE A 322 20.26 -29.81 31.74
C ILE A 322 18.85 -29.44 32.20
N TYR A 323 17.85 -30.10 31.63
CA TYR A 323 16.45 -29.95 32.01
C TYR A 323 16.05 -31.01 33.04
N LYS A 324 15.51 -30.60 34.18
CA LYS A 324 14.91 -31.49 35.17
C LYS A 324 13.42 -31.16 35.31
N LYS A 325 12.59 -32.20 35.42
CA LYS A 325 11.15 -32.05 35.63
C LYS A 325 10.87 -32.00 37.14
N VAL A 326 10.32 -30.89 37.63
CA VAL A 326 9.96 -30.71 39.04
C VAL A 326 8.49 -30.30 39.08
N ASN A 327 7.68 -31.02 39.85
CA ASN A 327 6.23 -30.81 39.99
C ASN A 327 5.51 -30.57 38.65
N GLY A 328 5.84 -31.37 37.64
CA GLY A 328 5.21 -31.35 36.32
C GLY A 328 5.80 -30.37 35.30
N ARG A 329 6.55 -29.33 35.71
CA ARG A 329 7.19 -28.35 34.80
C ARG A 329 8.65 -28.71 34.50
N LEU A 330 9.09 -28.42 33.26
CA LEU A 330 10.50 -28.48 32.86
C LEU A 330 11.23 -27.22 33.35
N VAL A 331 12.37 -27.39 34.02
CA VAL A 331 13.25 -26.29 34.45
C VAL A 331 14.68 -26.59 33.98
N GLY A 332 15.33 -25.63 33.34
CA GLY A 332 16.71 -25.75 32.84
C GLY A 332 17.72 -25.13 33.80
N TYR A 333 18.89 -25.75 33.93
CA TYR A 333 20.01 -25.26 34.74
C TYR A 333 21.28 -25.11 33.89
N PHE A 334 22.04 -24.06 34.16
CA PHE A 334 23.40 -23.85 33.64
C PHE A 334 24.40 -23.96 34.80
N PRO A 335 25.50 -24.72 34.65
CA PRO A 335 26.57 -24.75 35.66
C PRO A 335 27.38 -23.44 35.64
N ALA A 336 27.71 -22.93 36.83
CA ALA A 336 28.50 -21.72 36.97
C ALA A 336 29.99 -21.97 36.66
N ALA A 337 30.64 -21.03 35.96
CA ALA A 337 32.07 -21.06 35.69
C ALA A 337 32.85 -20.39 36.84
N ASN A 338 33.98 -20.99 37.24
CA ASN A 338 34.82 -20.47 38.32
C ASN A 338 35.63 -19.23 37.90
N THR A 339 35.90 -18.38 38.90
CA THR A 339 36.60 -17.10 38.79
C THR A 339 38.11 -17.22 38.68
N TYR A 340 38.74 -16.33 37.90
CA TYR A 340 40.13 -15.90 38.07
C TYR A 340 40.19 -14.37 38.20
N SER A 341 41.07 -13.87 39.07
CA SER A 341 41.14 -12.49 39.52
C SER A 341 42.39 -11.77 39.01
N LEU A 342 42.25 -10.45 38.74
CA LEU A 342 43.36 -9.51 38.53
C LEU A 342 43.04 -8.15 39.20
N PRO A 343 44.04 -7.30 39.51
CA PRO A 343 44.01 -6.48 40.73
C PRO A 343 43.46 -5.04 40.60
N THR A 344 43.27 -4.43 41.77
CA THR A 344 42.59 -3.16 42.04
C THR A 344 43.36 -1.88 41.71
N ARG A 345 42.60 -0.82 41.36
CA ARG A 345 42.92 0.58 41.73
C ARG A 345 41.67 1.27 42.27
N GLN A 346 41.76 1.83 43.47
CA GLN A 346 40.70 2.59 44.14
C GLN A 346 40.74 4.07 43.77
N TRP A 347 39.58 4.73 43.70
CA TRP A 347 39.44 6.16 44.02
C TRP A 347 38.05 6.48 44.59
N GLY A 348 38.03 7.07 45.80
CA GLY A 348 37.07 8.08 46.27
C GLY A 348 35.57 7.74 46.36
N VAL A 349 35.09 7.43 47.56
CA VAL A 349 33.66 7.51 47.93
C VAL A 349 33.34 8.88 48.54
N LYS A 350 32.18 9.46 48.19
CA LYS A 350 31.39 10.29 49.14
C LYS A 350 29.91 10.35 48.73
N LEU A 351 29.08 9.58 49.45
CA LEU A 351 27.62 9.71 49.44
C LEU A 351 27.21 10.72 50.52
N THR A 352 26.33 11.66 50.16
CA THR A 352 25.58 12.50 51.12
C THR A 352 24.13 12.03 51.21
N THR A 353 23.48 12.29 52.35
CA THR A 353 22.22 11.63 52.75
C THR A 353 21.14 12.63 53.19
N ARG A 354 19.90 12.10 53.27
CA ARG A 354 18.68 12.60 53.96
C ARG A 354 17.68 13.42 53.11
N PRO A 355 16.37 13.46 53.50
CA PRO A 355 15.61 12.52 54.36
C PRO A 355 14.27 12.02 53.77
N ARG A 356 13.71 10.95 54.36
CA ARG A 356 12.30 10.55 54.21
C ARG A 356 11.38 11.43 55.06
N TYR A 357 10.14 11.60 54.63
CA TYR A 357 9.01 12.00 55.48
C TYR A 357 8.01 10.84 55.65
N THR A 358 7.22 10.85 56.73
CA THR A 358 6.39 9.74 57.22
C THR A 358 4.91 10.10 57.31
N GLY A 359 4.02 9.14 57.06
CA GLY A 359 2.56 9.25 57.21
C GLY A 359 1.88 7.86 57.23
N PRO A 360 0.74 7.67 57.93
CA PRO A 360 0.36 6.36 58.49
C PRO A 360 -0.56 5.47 57.61
N PRO A 361 -0.66 4.15 57.90
CA PRO A 361 -1.32 3.17 57.03
C PRO A 361 -2.78 2.86 57.40
N LYS A 362 -3.60 2.46 56.40
CA LYS A 362 -4.89 1.78 56.63
C LYS A 362 -5.09 0.56 55.72
N LYS A 363 -5.09 -0.60 56.40
CA LYS A 363 -5.60 -1.96 56.13
C LYS A 363 -6.35 -2.22 54.82
N PHE A 364 -5.95 -3.31 54.15
CA PHE A 364 -6.74 -4.06 53.15
C PHE A 364 -7.39 -5.29 53.78
N THR A 365 -8.62 -5.61 53.37
CA THR A 365 -9.23 -6.96 53.45
C THR A 365 -10.01 -7.25 52.16
N PRO A 366 -10.17 -8.51 51.74
CA PRO A 366 -10.50 -8.87 50.35
C PRO A 366 -11.98 -9.19 50.13
N PHE A 367 -12.43 -9.14 48.87
CA PHE A 367 -13.65 -9.82 48.42
C PHE A 367 -13.47 -10.48 47.05
N THR A 368 -14.20 -11.58 46.86
CA THR A 368 -14.12 -12.54 45.75
C THR A 368 -15.05 -12.20 44.59
N PHE A 369 -14.68 -12.61 43.38
CA PHE A 369 -15.52 -12.53 42.19
C PHE A 369 -16.39 -13.79 42.02
N PHE A 370 -17.66 -13.60 41.65
CA PHE A 370 -18.44 -14.55 40.87
C PHE A 370 -19.25 -13.80 39.79
N PRO A 371 -19.55 -14.44 38.64
CA PRO A 371 -20.07 -13.74 37.45
C PRO A 371 -21.60 -13.72 37.39
N MET A 372 -22.17 -12.76 36.65
CA MET A 372 -23.57 -12.80 36.22
C MET A 372 -23.73 -12.56 34.72
N THR A 373 -24.68 -13.30 34.17
CA THR A 373 -25.14 -13.29 32.77
C THR A 373 -26.23 -12.22 32.54
N PRO A 374 -26.53 -11.85 31.28
CA PRO A 374 -27.48 -10.76 30.99
C PRO A 374 -28.93 -11.25 31.01
N GLN A 375 -29.85 -10.40 31.49
CA GLN A 375 -31.27 -10.50 31.22
C GLN A 375 -31.80 -9.20 30.59
N TRP A 376 -32.71 -9.37 29.64
CA TRP A 376 -33.39 -8.30 28.93
C TRP A 376 -34.64 -7.86 29.70
N ALA A 377 -34.93 -6.57 29.72
CA ALA A 377 -36.24 -6.04 30.08
C ALA A 377 -36.54 -4.77 29.28
N THR A 378 -37.59 -4.80 28.47
CA THR A 378 -38.30 -3.60 27.99
C THR A 378 -39.15 -3.03 29.13
N PRO A 379 -39.54 -1.74 29.05
CA PRO A 379 -40.97 -1.51 28.82
C PRO A 379 -41.29 -0.29 27.93
N THR A 380 -42.56 -0.20 27.55
CA THR A 380 -43.16 0.80 26.65
C THR A 380 -43.87 1.94 27.39
N THR A 381 -43.77 3.16 26.83
CA THR A 381 -44.80 4.23 26.75
C THR A 381 -45.57 4.71 28.00
N ALA A 382 -45.46 6.01 28.32
CA ALA A 382 -46.62 6.91 28.48
C ALA A 382 -46.23 8.42 28.45
N PHE A 383 -47.17 9.26 28.00
CA PHE A 383 -47.08 10.70 27.71
C PHE A 383 -46.88 11.65 28.90
N LEU A 384 -46.10 12.74 28.68
CA LEU A 384 -46.33 14.18 29.01
C LEU A 384 -45.03 15.00 28.73
N GLY A 385 -45.01 16.32 28.48
CA GLY A 385 -46.12 17.24 28.18
C GLY A 385 -45.72 18.74 28.10
N TRP A 386 -45.78 19.35 26.90
CA TRP A 386 -45.76 20.81 26.57
C TRP A 386 -44.49 21.66 26.83
N GLY A 387 -44.16 22.50 25.83
CA GLY A 387 -43.08 23.50 25.86
C GLY A 387 -42.83 24.14 24.47
N MET A 388 -43.57 25.21 24.12
CA MET A 388 -43.33 26.06 22.94
C MET A 388 -42.12 26.98 23.19
N GLY A 389 -41.34 27.52 22.24
CA GLY A 389 -41.26 27.57 20.76
C GLY A 389 -40.13 28.57 20.41
N PRO A 390 -40.05 29.23 19.23
CA PRO A 390 -40.56 28.91 17.90
C PRO A 390 -39.41 28.68 16.86
N SER A 391 -39.75 28.22 15.64
CA SER A 391 -38.81 28.22 14.50
C SER A 391 -39.46 28.79 13.24
N ILE A 392 -38.73 29.67 12.55
CA ILE A 392 -39.20 30.42 11.36
C ILE A 392 -39.24 29.49 10.13
N ILE A 393 -40.41 29.36 9.51
CA ILE A 393 -40.59 28.55 8.30
C ILE A 393 -40.56 29.46 7.06
N TYR A 394 -39.47 29.40 6.29
CA TYR A 394 -39.46 29.94 4.93
C TYR A 394 -40.15 28.98 3.95
N ARG A 395 -41.27 29.45 3.37
CA ARG A 395 -42.10 28.67 2.45
C ARG A 395 -41.89 29.15 1.01
N MET A 396 -40.98 28.52 0.26
CA MET A 396 -40.85 28.79 -1.18
C MET A 396 -41.93 28.08 -2.02
N PRO A 397 -42.43 28.70 -3.11
CA PRO A 397 -43.56 28.18 -3.88
C PRO A 397 -43.15 27.07 -4.86
N ARG A 398 -43.88 25.94 -4.83
CA ARG A 398 -43.79 24.89 -5.86
C ARG A 398 -44.34 25.41 -7.20
N LYS A 399 -43.47 25.72 -8.16
CA LYS A 399 -43.89 25.83 -9.58
C LYS A 399 -44.16 24.43 -10.12
N ARG A 400 -45.38 24.22 -10.64
CA ARG A 400 -45.72 23.05 -11.46
C ARG A 400 -44.97 23.16 -12.79
N PHE A 401 -44.27 22.10 -13.19
CA PHE A 401 -43.93 21.87 -14.59
C PHE A 401 -44.75 20.68 -15.09
N THR A 402 -45.60 20.96 -16.07
CA THR A 402 -46.37 19.97 -16.82
C THR A 402 -45.45 19.29 -17.84
N ALA A 403 -45.36 17.96 -17.79
CA ALA A 403 -44.66 17.21 -18.82
C ALA A 403 -45.49 17.17 -20.10
N ALA A 404 -44.88 17.54 -21.23
CA ALA A 404 -45.44 17.35 -22.57
C ALA A 404 -44.74 16.15 -23.25
N PRO A 405 -45.48 15.21 -23.85
CA PRO A 405 -44.89 14.09 -24.57
C PRO A 405 -44.45 14.53 -25.98
N TYR A 406 -43.16 14.52 -26.26
CA TYR A 406 -42.65 14.66 -27.63
C TYR A 406 -42.54 13.29 -28.30
N THR A 407 -43.34 13.07 -29.34
CA THR A 407 -43.23 11.94 -30.26
C THR A 407 -42.28 12.28 -31.40
N THR A 408 -41.14 11.59 -31.51
CA THR A 408 -40.31 11.58 -32.72
C THR A 408 -39.95 10.14 -33.10
N GLN A 409 -40.59 9.65 -34.15
CA GLN A 409 -40.16 8.41 -34.81
C GLN A 409 -38.83 8.68 -35.54
N PHE A 410 -37.80 7.89 -35.24
CA PHE A 410 -36.61 7.81 -36.10
C PHE A 410 -36.53 6.43 -36.77
N ARG A 411 -36.36 6.45 -38.09
CA ARG A 411 -36.43 5.30 -38.98
C ARG A 411 -35.01 4.79 -39.24
N TRP A 412 -34.72 3.54 -38.90
CA TRP A 412 -33.42 2.92 -39.16
C TRP A 412 -33.25 2.52 -40.63
N PRO A 413 -32.17 2.91 -41.32
CA PRO A 413 -31.72 2.25 -42.55
C PRO A 413 -31.06 0.91 -42.22
N ARG A 414 -31.31 -0.13 -43.04
CA ARG A 414 -30.65 -1.44 -42.94
C ARG A 414 -29.26 -1.42 -43.60
N PRO A 415 -28.32 -2.30 -43.18
CA PRO A 415 -26.94 -2.26 -43.66
C PRO A 415 -26.75 -2.92 -45.04
N HIS A 416 -25.81 -2.41 -45.82
CA HIS A 416 -25.33 -3.04 -47.06
C HIS A 416 -24.17 -3.99 -46.78
N TYR A 417 -24.25 -5.19 -47.37
CA TYR A 417 -23.20 -6.20 -47.38
C TYR A 417 -22.04 -5.79 -48.30
N TRP A 418 -20.80 -6.14 -47.93
CA TRP A 418 -19.68 -6.26 -48.88
C TRP A 418 -18.88 -7.55 -48.71
N ASN A 419 -18.48 -8.07 -49.87
CA ASN A 419 -18.00 -9.42 -50.16
C ASN A 419 -16.68 -9.84 -49.51
N ARG A 420 -16.51 -11.17 -49.35
CA ARG A 420 -15.20 -11.83 -49.29
C ARG A 420 -14.54 -11.85 -50.68
N PRO A 421 -13.21 -11.82 -50.78
CA PRO A 421 -12.49 -12.43 -51.89
C PRO A 421 -12.31 -13.95 -51.67
N LYS A 422 -12.24 -14.71 -52.76
CA LYS A 422 -11.61 -16.04 -52.80
C LYS A 422 -10.26 -15.90 -53.51
N LEU A 423 -9.18 -16.30 -52.85
CA LEU A 423 -8.17 -17.27 -53.30
C LEU A 423 -7.09 -17.41 -52.21
#